data_AF-A0A2N3GFQ7-F1
#
_entry.id   AF-A0A2N3GFQ7-F1
#
_cell.length_a   1.000
_cell.length_b   1.000
_cell.length_c   1.000
_cell.angle_alpha   90.00
_cell.angle_beta   90.00
_cell.angle_gamma   90.00
#
_symmetry.space_group_name_H-M   'P 1'
#
loop_
_entity.id
_entity.type
_entity.pdbx_description
1 polymer ?
#
loop_
_entity_poly.entity_id
_entity_poly.type
_entity_poly.pdbx_seq_one_letter_code
_entity_poly.pdbx_strand_id
1 'polypeptide(L)'
;MAESTVWVFVAPGATFPSGVFNSLDQADQWVAELGLSGVLTEYPVGVGAYDWAVARGLFTPKPTKVIDAAFIGRFTSAAMPHFHYEDGVCTA
;
A
#
# COMPACT_ATOMS: atom_id res chain seq x y z
N MET A 1 -0.22 -20.44 -8.47
CA MET A 1 -1.43 -19.69 -8.06
C MET A 1 -1.09 -18.23 -8.28
N ALA A 2 -1.82 -17.49 -9.11
CA ALA A 2 -1.55 -16.06 -9.30
C ALA A 2 -1.82 -15.35 -7.98
N GLU A 3 -0.89 -14.53 -7.50
CA GLU A 3 -1.12 -13.70 -6.32
C GLU A 3 -2.21 -12.68 -6.67
N SER A 4 -3.34 -12.72 -5.97
CA SER A 4 -4.36 -11.68 -6.09
C SER A 4 -3.88 -10.43 -5.36
N THR A 5 -3.89 -9.29 -6.02
CA THR A 5 -3.54 -7.99 -5.42
C THR A 5 -4.75 -7.06 -5.42
N VAL A 6 -4.72 -6.08 -4.53
CA VAL A 6 -5.70 -4.99 -4.45
C VAL A 6 -4.98 -3.66 -4.31
N TRP A 7 -5.60 -2.58 -4.76
CA TRP A 7 -5.09 -1.23 -4.65
C TRP A 7 -5.79 -0.52 -3.50
N VAL A 8 -5.01 -0.03 -2.54
CA VAL A 8 -5.51 0.58 -1.30
C VAL A 8 -5.16 2.06 -1.31
N PHE A 9 -6.16 2.93 -1.23
CA PHE A 9 -5.98 4.38 -1.20
C PHE A 9 -6.02 4.91 0.24
N VAL A 10 -5.03 5.73 0.58
CA VAL A 10 -4.93 6.42 1.88
C VAL A 10 -4.66 7.90 1.64
N ALA A 11 -5.57 8.75 2.11
CA ALA A 11 -5.40 10.20 2.07
C ALA A 11 -4.37 10.69 3.11
N PRO A 12 -3.74 11.87 2.91
CA PRO A 12 -2.81 12.44 3.86
C PRO A 12 -3.46 12.61 5.24
N GLY A 13 -2.82 12.08 6.28
CA GLY A 13 -3.34 12.15 7.66
C GLY A 13 -4.49 11.18 7.97
N ALA A 14 -4.94 10.35 7.03
CA ALA A 14 -5.94 9.34 7.30
C ALA A 14 -5.36 8.16 8.10
N THR A 15 -6.09 7.71 9.12
CA THR A 15 -5.74 6.51 9.90
C THR A 15 -6.09 5.22 9.19
N PHE A 16 -7.10 5.26 8.32
CA PHE A 16 -7.64 4.09 7.61
C PHE A 16 -7.77 4.39 6.12
N PRO A 17 -7.71 3.36 5.27
CA PRO A 17 -7.95 3.54 3.84
C PRO A 17 -9.39 3.96 3.55
N SER A 18 -9.57 4.83 2.58
CA SER A 18 -10.89 5.28 2.12
C SER A 18 -11.37 4.56 0.85
N GLY A 19 -10.48 3.84 0.17
CA GLY A 19 -10.81 3.05 -1.02
C GLY A 19 -9.96 1.79 -1.14
N VAL A 20 -10.57 0.71 -1.61
CA VAL A 20 -9.90 -0.56 -1.94
C VAL A 20 -10.46 -1.06 -3.27
N PHE A 21 -9.57 -1.34 -4.24
CA PHE A 21 -9.94 -1.63 -5.62
C PHE A 21 -9.24 -2.90 -6.13
N ASN A 22 -9.87 -3.62 -7.04
CA ASN A 22 -9.29 -4.83 -7.64
C ASN A 22 -8.35 -4.55 -8.82
N SER A 23 -8.30 -3.31 -9.29
CA SER A 23 -7.48 -2.90 -10.45
C SER A 23 -7.06 -1.44 -10.32
N LEU A 24 -5.88 -1.11 -10.84
CA LEU A 24 -5.35 0.25 -10.85
C LEU A 24 -6.30 1.21 -11.57
N ASP A 25 -6.80 0.85 -12.75
CA ASP A 25 -7.69 1.69 -13.56
C ASP A 25 -8.94 2.16 -12.79
N GLN A 26 -9.56 1.28 -12.00
CA GLN A 26 -10.72 1.63 -11.17
C GLN A 26 -10.35 2.63 -10.06
N ALA A 27 -9.18 2.45 -9.45
CA ALA A 27 -8.70 3.35 -8.42
C ALA A 27 -8.33 4.72 -9.00
N ASP A 28 -7.63 4.74 -10.13
CA ASP A 28 -7.24 5.94 -10.87
C ASP A 28 -8.46 6.76 -11.27
N GLN A 29 -9.45 6.11 -11.88
CA GLN A 29 -10.68 6.77 -12.29
C GLN A 29 -11.39 7.39 -11.07
N TRP A 30 -11.50 6.64 -9.97
CA TRP A 30 -12.15 7.13 -8.75
C TRP A 30 -11.41 8.32 -8.12
N VAL A 31 -10.07 8.28 -8.07
CA VAL A 31 -9.24 9.38 -7.57
C VAL A 31 -9.38 10.62 -8.45
N ALA A 32 -9.34 10.45 -9.77
CA ALA A 32 -9.44 11.55 -10.73
C ALA A 32 -10.82 12.20 -10.73
N GLU A 33 -11.91 11.43 -10.72
CA GLU A 33 -13.28 11.92 -10.71
C GLU A 33 -13.59 12.77 -9.46
N LEU A 34 -12.98 12.44 -8.33
CA LEU A 34 -13.21 13.11 -7.05
C LEU A 34 -12.15 14.15 -6.69
N GLY A 35 -11.08 14.28 -7.48
CA GLY A 35 -9.99 15.22 -7.21
C GLY A 35 -9.23 14.92 -5.91
N LEU A 36 -8.98 13.63 -5.62
CA LEU A 36 -8.39 13.23 -4.34
C LEU A 36 -6.86 13.37 -4.32
N SER A 37 -6.33 13.72 -3.16
CA SER A 37 -4.89 13.73 -2.87
C SER A 37 -4.56 12.61 -1.89
N GLY A 38 -3.48 11.87 -2.13
CA GLY A 38 -3.09 10.73 -1.29
C GLY A 38 -2.15 9.74 -1.98
N VAL A 39 -2.05 8.55 -1.38
CA VAL A 39 -1.20 7.48 -1.89
C VAL A 39 -2.08 6.26 -2.18
N LEU A 40 -1.96 5.74 -3.39
CA LEU A 40 -2.52 4.46 -3.79
C LEU A 40 -1.42 3.41 -3.75
N THR A 41 -1.59 2.33 -3.00
CA THR A 41 -0.57 1.27 -2.85
C THR A 41 -1.14 -0.09 -3.20
N GLU A 42 -0.38 -0.89 -3.95
CA GLU A 42 -0.72 -2.28 -4.24
C GLU A 42 -0.40 -3.18 -3.04
N TYR A 43 -1.39 -3.95 -2.60
CA TYR A 43 -1.28 -4.92 -1.52
C TYR A 43 -1.60 -6.35 -2.00
N PRO A 44 -0.80 -7.34 -1.62
CA PRO A 44 -1.15 -8.75 -1.83
C PRO A 44 -2.32 -9.17 -0.94
N VAL A 45 -3.25 -9.94 -1.49
CA VAL A 45 -4.35 -10.54 -0.74
C VAL A 45 -3.90 -11.86 -0.13
N GLY A 46 -4.19 -12.04 1.17
CA GLY A 46 -3.87 -13.26 1.91
C GLY A 46 -2.44 -13.32 2.44
N VAL A 47 -1.63 -12.28 2.24
CA VAL A 47 -0.26 -12.17 2.76
C VAL A 47 -0.08 -10.83 3.47
N GLY A 48 0.50 -10.84 4.67
CA GLY A 48 0.83 -9.61 5.39
C GLY A 48 1.93 -8.81 4.67
N ALA A 49 1.89 -7.49 4.75
CA ALA A 49 2.90 -6.63 4.10
C ALA A 49 4.34 -6.93 4.58
N TYR A 50 4.49 -7.28 5.85
CA TYR A 50 5.76 -7.69 6.43
C TYR A 50 6.28 -8.98 5.79
N ASP A 51 5.46 -10.04 5.79
CA ASP A 51 5.83 -11.34 5.25
C ASP A 51 6.15 -11.25 3.76
N TRP A 52 5.36 -10.46 3.01
CA TRP A 52 5.60 -10.15 1.60
C TRP A 52 6.98 -9.52 1.37
N ALA A 53 7.34 -8.51 2.19
CA ALA A 53 8.59 -7.79 2.05
C ALA A 53 9.81 -8.66 2.42
N VAL A 54 9.69 -9.49 3.46
CA VAL A 54 10.74 -10.44 3.85
C VAL A 54 10.92 -11.53 2.80
N ALA A 55 9.82 -12.13 2.32
CA ALA A 55 9.85 -13.20 1.33
C ALA A 55 10.48 -12.77 0.00
N ARG A 56 10.32 -11.49 -0.38
CA ARG A 56 10.93 -10.90 -1.58
C ARG A 56 12.34 -10.33 -1.34
N GLY A 57 12.88 -10.44 -0.12
CA GLY A 57 14.18 -9.87 0.23
C GLY A 57 14.23 -8.34 0.26
N LEU A 58 13.07 -7.67 0.22
CA LEU A 58 12.93 -6.21 0.25
C LEU A 58 13.07 -5.64 1.66
N PHE A 59 12.89 -6.48 2.68
CA PHE A 59 13.13 -6.14 4.07
C PHE A 59 13.98 -7.20 4.75
N THR A 60 15.11 -6.77 5.33
CA THR A 60 15.94 -7.62 6.21
C THR A 60 16.01 -6.97 7.59
N PRO A 61 15.42 -7.58 8.63
CA PRO A 61 15.50 -7.03 9.98
C PRO A 61 16.95 -7.01 10.46
N LYS A 62 17.39 -5.86 10.97
CA LYS A 62 18.72 -5.75 11.61
C LYS A 62 18.73 -6.56 12.90
N PRO A 63 19.89 -7.12 13.33
CA PRO A 63 19.99 -7.91 14.56
C PRO A 63 19.49 -7.20 15.82
N THR A 64 19.55 -5.87 15.86
CA THR A 64 19.13 -5.03 16.99
C THR A 64 17.67 -4.57 16.92
N LYS A 65 16.97 -4.85 15.81
CA LYS A 65 15.59 -4.44 15.59
C LYS A 65 14.67 -5.46 16.26
N VAL A 66 13.94 -5.03 17.29
CA VAL A 66 12.83 -5.83 17.83
C VAL A 66 11.72 -5.87 16.79
N ILE A 67 11.36 -7.08 16.37
CA ILE A 67 10.22 -7.36 15.50
C ILE A 67 9.18 -8.08 16.36
N ASP A 68 8.22 -7.31 16.89
CA ASP A 68 7.11 -7.82 17.68
C ASP A 68 5.77 -7.71 16.92
N ALA A 69 4.70 -8.24 17.51
CA ALA A 69 3.37 -8.19 16.91
C ALA A 69 2.89 -6.75 16.64
N ALA A 70 3.26 -5.80 17.52
CA ALA A 70 2.90 -4.40 17.34
C ALA A 70 3.65 -3.77 16.15
N PHE A 71 4.90 -4.14 15.93
CA PHE A 71 5.68 -3.74 14.76
C PHE A 71 5.10 -4.32 13.48
N ILE A 72 4.81 -5.63 13.46
CA ILE A 72 4.23 -6.29 12.28
C ILE A 72 2.86 -5.69 11.94
N GLY A 73 2.01 -5.43 12.94
CA GLY A 73 0.66 -4.89 12.73
C GLY A 73 0.62 -3.48 12.14
N ARG A 74 1.69 -2.69 12.27
CA ARG A 74 1.81 -1.35 11.67
C ARG A 74 2.79 -1.30 10.49
N PHE A 75 3.31 -2.45 10.07
CA PHE A 75 4.34 -2.49 9.04
C PHE A 75 3.75 -2.11 7.68
N THR A 76 4.40 -1.15 7.03
CA THR A 76 4.17 -0.81 5.64
C THR A 76 5.49 -0.95 4.88
N SER A 77 5.41 -1.18 3.57
CA SER A 77 6.57 -1.32 2.71
C SER A 77 6.51 -0.30 1.58
N ALA A 78 7.44 0.66 1.57
CA ALA A 78 7.60 1.59 0.45
C ALA A 78 8.10 0.90 -0.84
N ALA A 79 8.52 -0.37 -0.75
CA ALA A 79 8.88 -1.17 -1.91
C ALA A 79 7.66 -1.80 -2.61
N MET A 80 6.46 -1.69 -2.03
CA MET A 80 5.23 -2.05 -2.74
C MET A 80 4.97 -1.02 -3.85
N PRO A 81 4.49 -1.42 -5.04
CA PRO A 81 4.06 -0.48 -6.06
C PRO A 81 3.06 0.51 -5.48
N HIS A 82 3.31 1.80 -5.68
CA HIS A 82 2.45 2.86 -5.20
C HIS A 82 2.53 4.06 -6.12
N PHE A 83 1.46 4.85 -6.10
CA PHE A 83 1.33 6.09 -6.84
C PHE A 83 0.89 7.21 -5.91
N HIS A 84 1.44 8.40 -6.11
CA HIS A 84 1.06 9.61 -5.40
C HIS A 84 0.08 10.42 -6.25
N TYR A 85 -0.94 10.99 -5.61
CA TYR A 85 -1.91 11.85 -6.26
C TYR A 85 -2.02 13.19 -5.55
N GLU A 86 -2.15 14.24 -6.35
CA GLU A 86 -2.48 15.60 -5.92
C GLU A 86 -3.64 16.11 -6.78
N ASP A 87 -4.74 16.49 -6.12
CA ASP A 87 -5.96 17.02 -6.74
C ASP A 87 -6.48 16.13 -7.90
N GLY A 88 -6.42 14.81 -7.73
CA GLY A 88 -6.86 13.82 -8.71
C GLY A 88 -5.84 13.49 -9.81
N VAL A 89 -4.63 14.05 -9.76
CA VAL A 89 -3.58 13.84 -10.76
C VAL A 89 -2.44 13.02 -10.18
N CYS A 90 -2.01 11.96 -10.87
CA CYS A 90 -0.86 11.16 -10.47
C CYS A 90 0.45 11.97 -10.64
N THR A 91 1.25 12.08 -9.57
CA THR A 91 2.47 12.90 -9.53
C THR A 91 3.76 12.10 -9.36
N ALA A 92 3.70 10.85 -8.90
CA ALA A 92 4.83 9.93 -8.78
C ALA A 92 4.38 8.48 -8.81
#